data_AF-A0A2W6IF35-F1
#
_entry.id   AF-A0A2W6IF35-F1
#
_cell.length_a   1.000
_cell.length_b   1.000
_cell.length_c   1.000
_cell.angle_alpha   90.00
_cell.angle_beta   90.00
_cell.angle_gamma   90.00
#
_symmetry.space_group_name_H-M   'P 1'
#
loop_
_entity.id
_entity.type
_entity.pdbx_description
1 polymer ?
#
loop_
_entity_poly.entity_id
_entity_poly.type
_entity_poly.pdbx_seq_one_letter_code
_entity_poly.pdbx_strand_id
1 'polypeptide(L)'
;MSDETPTRFDPLPAALQVHLQHQRSLIAARVAAGFPTLPVQWPLAATTLQRVIDAELIDRDDCGGWEALGVAFGDTLAQRVPGLAWMQVTDAWGIDAVLRYADSSLQIGASTLLLKRIEQGEVIDIAHLLAWLEEFVATRADEYA
;
A
#
# COMPACT_ATOMS: atom_id res chain seq x y z
N MET A 1 25.47 -14.64 19.72
CA MET A 1 24.56 -15.25 18.74
C MET A 1 23.35 -14.34 18.71
N SER A 2 23.18 -13.57 17.63
CA SER A 2 22.07 -12.61 17.54
C SER A 2 20.77 -13.39 17.44
N ASP A 3 19.93 -13.23 18.44
CA ASP A 3 18.57 -13.77 18.52
C ASP A 3 17.68 -12.89 17.62
N GLU A 4 17.91 -12.93 16.31
CA GLU A 4 17.05 -12.24 15.35
C GLU A 4 15.85 -13.14 15.07
N THR A 5 14.66 -12.68 15.49
CA THR A 5 13.40 -13.31 15.13
C THR A 5 13.33 -13.45 13.60
N PRO A 6 13.25 -14.67 13.05
CA PRO A 6 13.19 -14.85 11.61
C PRO A 6 11.89 -14.25 11.09
N THR A 7 11.97 -13.50 9.99
CA THR A 7 10.80 -12.96 9.30
C THR A 7 9.88 -14.10 8.88
N ARG A 8 8.61 -14.02 9.29
CA ARG A 8 7.58 -15.03 8.99
C ARG A 8 6.42 -14.37 8.26
N PHE A 9 5.87 -15.08 7.29
CA PHE A 9 4.68 -14.65 6.56
C PHE A 9 3.51 -15.58 6.85
N ASP A 10 2.36 -14.99 7.17
CA ASP A 10 1.12 -15.70 7.43
C ASP A 10 -0.03 -15.07 6.61
N PRO A 11 -1.12 -15.80 6.31
CA PRO A 11 -2.34 -15.19 5.81
C PRO A 11 -2.79 -14.05 6.71
N LEU A 12 -3.37 -13.00 6.14
CA LEU A 12 -3.83 -11.84 6.92
C LEU A 12 -4.78 -12.28 8.06
N PRO A 13 -4.46 -12.01 9.33
CA PRO A 13 -5.36 -12.26 10.45
C PRO A 13 -6.54 -11.30 10.41
N ALA A 14 -7.64 -11.66 11.07
CA ALA A 14 -8.86 -10.86 11.10
C ALA A 14 -8.64 -9.40 11.52
N ALA A 15 -7.74 -9.16 12.49
CA ALA A 15 -7.41 -7.82 12.95
C ALA A 15 -6.80 -6.95 11.84
N LEU A 16 -5.84 -7.49 11.07
CA LEU A 16 -5.25 -6.77 9.94
C LEU A 16 -6.23 -6.61 8.78
N GLN A 17 -7.09 -7.60 8.53
CA GLN A 17 -8.16 -7.46 7.53
C GLN A 17 -9.11 -6.30 7.87
N VAL A 18 -9.54 -6.21 9.14
CA VAL A 18 -10.38 -5.12 9.64
C VAL A 18 -9.66 -3.78 9.53
N HIS A 19 -8.39 -3.72 9.90
CA HIS A 19 -7.59 -2.51 9.77
C HIS A 19 -7.49 -2.04 8.30
N LEU A 20 -7.11 -2.92 7.38
CA LEU A 20 -7.04 -2.58 5.96
C LEU A 20 -8.42 -2.15 5.43
N GLN A 21 -9.51 -2.84 5.81
CA GLN A 21 -10.86 -2.43 5.40
C GLN A 21 -11.25 -1.05 5.93
N HIS A 22 -10.85 -0.72 7.16
CA HIS A 22 -11.06 0.62 7.71
C HIS A 22 -10.31 1.68 6.90
N GLN A 23 -9.05 1.43 6.55
CA GLN A 23 -8.25 2.31 5.69
C GLN A 23 -8.91 2.51 4.32
N ARG A 24 -9.41 1.43 3.69
CA ARG A 24 -10.18 1.50 2.42
C ARG A 24 -11.42 2.38 2.53
N SER A 25 -12.18 2.23 3.62
CA SER A 25 -13.39 3.03 3.85
C SER A 25 -13.06 4.50 4.07
N LEU A 26 -11.99 4.81 4.80
CA LEU A 26 -11.55 6.20 5.04
C LEU A 26 -11.23 6.92 3.74
N ILE A 27 -10.41 6.32 2.87
CA ILE A 27 -10.03 6.96 1.61
C ILE A 27 -11.19 7.01 0.61
N ALA A 28 -12.03 5.97 0.56
CA ALA A 28 -13.26 5.98 -0.24
C ALA A 28 -14.19 7.13 0.15
N ALA A 29 -14.37 7.38 1.45
CA ALA A 29 -15.18 8.50 1.95
C ALA A 29 -14.58 9.86 1.56
N ARG A 30 -13.25 10.02 1.66
CA ARG A 30 -12.56 11.25 1.23
C ARG A 30 -12.72 11.48 -0.28
N VAL A 31 -12.57 10.44 -1.11
CA VAL A 31 -12.80 10.53 -2.57
C VAL A 31 -14.24 10.92 -2.88
N ALA A 32 -15.23 10.28 -2.24
CA ALA A 32 -16.64 10.60 -2.45
C ALA A 32 -16.99 12.05 -2.05
N ALA A 33 -16.39 12.55 -0.98
CA ALA A 33 -16.60 13.93 -0.52
C ALA A 33 -15.89 14.96 -1.40
N GLY A 34 -14.64 14.71 -1.78
CA GLY A 34 -13.84 15.63 -2.61
C GLY A 34 -14.23 15.62 -4.09
N PHE A 35 -14.75 14.49 -4.59
CA PHE A 35 -15.15 14.33 -5.99
C PHE A 35 -16.56 13.73 -6.12
N PRO A 36 -17.64 14.49 -5.81
CA PRO A 36 -19.00 13.94 -5.74
C PRO A 36 -19.55 13.34 -7.04
N THR A 37 -18.99 13.72 -8.19
CA THR A 37 -19.39 13.20 -9.51
C THR A 37 -18.56 12.00 -9.96
N LEU A 38 -17.51 11.64 -9.21
CA LEU A 38 -16.64 10.51 -9.51
C LEU A 38 -17.17 9.26 -8.78
N PRO A 39 -17.54 8.19 -9.49
CA PRO A 39 -17.93 6.95 -8.83
C PRO A 39 -16.73 6.33 -8.10
N VAL A 40 -16.93 5.94 -6.85
CA VAL A 40 -15.94 5.19 -6.08
C VAL A 40 -16.06 3.71 -6.46
N GLN A 41 -15.16 3.25 -7.32
CA GLN A 41 -15.01 1.84 -7.71
C GLN A 41 -13.72 1.29 -7.11
N TRP A 42 -13.76 0.04 -6.63
CA TRP A 42 -12.62 -0.60 -6.00
C TRP A 42 -12.02 -1.71 -6.87
N PRO A 43 -10.68 -1.83 -6.99
CA PRO A 43 -9.66 -0.90 -6.50
C PRO A 43 -9.79 0.50 -7.11
N LEU A 44 -9.34 1.53 -6.39
CA LEU A 44 -9.34 2.89 -6.92
C LEU A 44 -8.44 2.96 -8.15
N ALA A 45 -8.86 3.69 -9.18
CA ALA A 45 -8.01 3.93 -10.34
C ALA A 45 -6.77 4.76 -9.94
N ALA A 46 -5.62 4.49 -10.57
CA ALA A 46 -4.39 5.25 -10.37
C ALA A 46 -4.59 6.77 -10.55
N THR A 47 -5.43 7.16 -11.51
CA THR A 47 -5.80 8.57 -11.74
C THR A 47 -6.63 9.16 -10.60
N THR A 48 -7.47 8.37 -9.93
CA THR A 48 -8.20 8.80 -8.73
C THR A 48 -7.26 8.99 -7.56
N LEU A 49 -6.31 8.08 -7.35
CA LEU A 49 -5.28 8.21 -6.31
C LEU A 49 -4.44 9.48 -6.52
N GLN A 50 -4.01 9.75 -7.76
CA GLN A 50 -3.27 10.98 -8.07
C GLN A 50 -4.10 12.23 -7.78
N ARG A 51 -5.39 12.23 -8.16
CA ARG A 51 -6.29 13.38 -7.88
C ARG A 51 -6.43 13.67 -6.38
N VAL A 52 -6.43 12.65 -5.52
CA VAL A 52 -6.47 12.86 -4.06
C VAL A 52 -5.26 13.70 -3.61
N ILE A 53 -4.08 13.41 -4.16
CA ILE A 53 -2.83 14.13 -3.85
C ILE A 53 -2.88 15.54 -4.44
N ASP A 54 -3.20 15.65 -5.73
CA ASP A 54 -3.19 16.94 -6.45
C ASP A 54 -4.21 17.94 -5.89
N ALA A 55 -5.33 17.44 -5.34
CA ALA A 55 -6.36 18.25 -4.71
C ALA A 55 -6.12 18.46 -3.20
N GLU A 56 -4.97 18.00 -2.68
CA GLU A 56 -4.57 18.14 -1.27
C GLU A 56 -5.67 17.68 -0.29
N LEU A 57 -6.35 16.56 -0.60
CA LEU A 57 -7.44 16.04 0.24
C LEU A 57 -6.96 15.37 1.54
N ILE A 58 -5.65 15.29 1.74
CA ILE A 58 -4.99 14.73 2.90
C ILE A 58 -3.94 15.76 3.34
N ASP A 59 -4.09 16.27 4.55
CA ASP A 59 -3.10 17.19 5.12
C ASP A 59 -1.73 16.50 5.24
N ARG A 60 -0.66 17.27 5.13
CA ARG A 60 0.71 16.72 5.19
C ARG A 60 0.99 15.91 6.45
N ASP A 61 0.43 16.34 7.59
CA ASP A 61 0.62 15.72 8.91
C ASP A 61 -0.47 14.67 9.24
N ASP A 62 -1.42 14.41 8.33
CA ASP A 62 -2.45 13.37 8.49
C ASP A 62 -1.89 11.99 8.13
N CYS A 63 -1.09 11.41 9.05
CA CYS A 63 -0.48 10.09 8.86
C CYS A 63 -1.52 9.02 8.50
N GLY A 64 -2.69 9.04 9.17
CA GLY A 64 -3.76 8.07 8.92
C GLY A 64 -4.37 8.21 7.53
N GLY A 65 -4.50 9.44 7.00
CA GLY A 65 -4.92 9.68 5.63
C GLY A 65 -3.91 9.17 4.60
N TRP A 66 -2.61 9.40 4.82
CA TRP A 66 -1.56 8.91 3.93
C TRP A 66 -1.45 7.38 3.95
N GLU A 67 -1.60 6.76 5.12
CA GLU A 67 -1.69 5.30 5.24
C GLU A 67 -2.92 4.75 4.51
N ALA A 68 -4.07 5.41 4.61
CA ALA A 68 -5.28 5.04 3.88
C ALA A 68 -5.07 5.06 2.37
N LEU A 69 -4.42 6.11 1.87
CA LEU A 69 -4.05 6.22 0.46
C LEU A 69 -3.04 5.15 0.05
N GLY A 70 -2.06 4.84 0.91
CA GLY A 70 -1.09 3.77 0.71
C GLY A 70 -1.73 2.39 0.60
N VAL A 71 -2.76 2.10 1.41
CA VAL A 71 -3.54 0.85 1.28
C VAL A 71 -4.27 0.79 -0.06
N ALA A 72 -4.91 1.87 -0.51
CA ALA A 72 -5.57 1.90 -1.81
C ALA A 72 -4.59 1.78 -3.00
N PHE A 73 -3.42 2.41 -2.88
CA PHE A 73 -2.31 2.22 -3.80
C PHE A 73 -1.88 0.75 -3.85
N GLY A 74 -1.73 0.11 -2.68
CA GLY A 74 -1.35 -1.29 -2.58
C GLY A 74 -2.37 -2.23 -3.22
N ASP A 75 -3.67 -1.98 -3.04
CA ASP A 75 -4.72 -2.75 -3.72
C ASP A 75 -4.67 -2.61 -5.25
N THR A 76 -4.37 -1.40 -5.73
CA THR A 76 -4.20 -1.13 -7.15
C THR A 76 -2.97 -1.87 -7.70
N LEU A 77 -1.88 -1.90 -6.94
CA LEU A 77 -0.67 -2.64 -7.31
C LEU A 77 -0.91 -4.16 -7.32
N ALA A 78 -1.58 -4.70 -6.31
CA ALA A 78 -1.92 -6.12 -6.23
C ALA A 78 -2.82 -6.59 -7.38
N GLN A 79 -3.69 -5.70 -7.90
CA GLN A 79 -4.47 -5.99 -9.10
C GLN A 79 -3.61 -6.06 -10.37
N ARG A 80 -2.52 -5.28 -10.43
CA ARG A 80 -1.63 -5.19 -11.61
C ARG A 80 -0.60 -6.31 -11.65
N VAL A 81 -0.16 -6.81 -10.49
CA VAL A 81 0.93 -7.77 -10.36
C VAL A 81 0.40 -9.13 -9.89
N PRO A 82 0.24 -10.12 -10.79
CA PRO A 82 -0.15 -11.47 -10.41
C PRO A 82 0.82 -12.06 -9.39
N GLY A 83 0.29 -12.68 -8.33
CA GLY A 83 1.09 -13.25 -7.25
C GLY A 83 1.42 -12.27 -6.13
N LEU A 84 1.17 -10.97 -6.31
CA LEU A 84 1.27 -10.01 -5.22
C LEU A 84 -0.02 -10.00 -4.39
N ALA A 85 0.06 -10.25 -3.09
CA ALA A 85 -1.09 -10.30 -2.20
C ALA A 85 -0.78 -9.71 -0.83
N TRP A 86 -1.79 -9.16 -0.17
CA TRP A 86 -1.63 -8.75 1.22
C TRP A 86 -1.45 -9.95 2.14
N MET A 87 -0.39 -9.91 2.93
CA MET A 87 -0.01 -10.93 3.90
C MET A 87 0.36 -10.26 5.22
N GLN A 88 0.29 -11.03 6.30
CA GLN A 88 0.93 -10.67 7.54
C GLN A 88 2.44 -10.90 7.40
N VAL A 89 3.24 -9.94 7.83
CA VAL A 89 4.65 -10.17 8.18
C VAL A 89 4.79 -10.10 9.69
N THR A 90 5.57 -11.02 10.25
CA THR A 90 6.06 -10.97 11.63
C THR A 90 7.58 -10.92 11.60
N ASP A 91 8.17 -9.88 12.19
CA ASP A 91 9.62 -9.70 12.29
C ASP A 91 10.03 -9.19 13.68
N ALA A 92 11.26 -8.69 13.81
CA ALA A 92 11.80 -8.16 15.07
C ALA A 92 11.06 -6.90 15.59
N TRP A 93 10.32 -6.20 14.74
CA TRP A 93 9.59 -4.98 15.09
C TRP A 93 8.10 -5.22 15.36
N GLY A 94 7.58 -6.40 15.02
CA GLY A 94 6.24 -6.84 15.38
C GLY A 94 5.49 -7.45 14.22
N ILE A 95 4.20 -7.14 14.15
CA ILE A 95 3.26 -7.69 13.17
C ILE A 95 2.73 -6.54 12.31
N ASP A 96 2.80 -6.67 10.99
CA ASP A 96 2.25 -5.68 10.05
C ASP A 96 1.64 -6.35 8.80
N ALA A 97 0.87 -5.58 8.03
CA ALA A 97 0.34 -5.96 6.73
C ALA A 97 1.26 -5.46 5.61
N VAL A 98 1.71 -6.36 4.75
CA VAL A 98 2.55 -6.05 3.59
C VAL A 98 2.00 -6.72 2.34
N LEU A 99 2.33 -6.19 1.17
CA LEU A 99 2.16 -6.92 -0.08
C LEU A 99 3.36 -7.85 -0.25
N ARG A 100 3.12 -9.15 -0.29
CA ARG A 100 4.15 -10.18 -0.53
C ARG A 100 3.98 -10.75 -1.92
N TYR A 101 5.09 -10.97 -2.62
CA TYR A 101 5.06 -11.66 -3.91
C TYR A 101 5.21 -13.18 -3.73
N ALA A 102 4.13 -13.91 -4.03
CA ALA A 102 4.06 -15.36 -3.96
C ALA A 102 4.65 -15.91 -2.65
N ASP A 103 5.50 -16.94 -2.74
CA ASP A 103 6.19 -17.55 -1.61
C ASP A 103 7.60 -16.97 -1.37
N SER A 104 7.94 -15.84 -1.99
CA SER A 104 9.25 -15.19 -1.82
C SER A 104 9.36 -14.40 -0.51
N SER A 105 10.55 -13.90 -0.20
CA SER A 105 10.79 -12.91 0.86
C SER A 105 10.55 -11.46 0.41
N LEU A 106 10.21 -11.24 -0.87
CA LEU A 106 9.94 -9.90 -1.40
C LEU A 106 8.62 -9.37 -0.81
N GLN A 107 8.74 -8.24 -0.12
CA GLN A 107 7.61 -7.55 0.50
C GLN A 107 7.63 -6.05 0.19
N ILE A 108 6.44 -5.46 0.08
CA ILE A 108 6.23 -4.03 -0.13
C ILE A 108 5.33 -3.51 0.99
N GLY A 109 5.88 -2.63 1.83
CA GLY A 109 5.13 -1.89 2.85
C GLY A 109 4.30 -0.76 2.25
N ALA A 110 3.28 -1.11 1.46
CA ALA A 110 2.50 -0.16 0.68
C ALA A 110 1.74 0.87 1.55
N SER A 111 1.32 0.49 2.76
CA SER A 111 0.65 1.37 3.73
C SER A 111 1.47 2.63 4.03
N THR A 112 2.77 2.49 4.29
CA THR A 112 3.64 3.63 4.67
C THR A 112 4.45 4.20 3.50
N LEU A 113 4.37 3.61 2.30
CA LEU A 113 5.19 3.97 1.14
C LEU A 113 4.99 5.42 0.71
N LEU A 114 3.75 5.92 0.72
CA LEU A 114 3.42 7.29 0.34
C LEU A 114 3.68 8.27 1.49
N LEU A 115 3.41 7.87 2.73
CA LEU A 115 3.71 8.66 3.93
C LEU A 115 5.20 9.05 3.99
N LYS A 116 6.09 8.07 3.81
CA LYS A 116 7.55 8.33 3.83
C LYS A 116 7.99 9.35 2.78
N ARG A 117 7.34 9.35 1.61
CA ARG A 117 7.64 10.29 0.52
C ARG A 117 7.20 11.71 0.86
N ILE A 118 5.99 11.88 1.38
CA ILE A 118 5.51 13.20 1.77
C ILE A 118 6.31 13.78 2.95
N GLU A 119 6.74 12.93 3.89
CA GLU A 119 7.66 13.31 4.97
C GLU A 119 9.00 13.82 4.44
N GLN A 120 9.53 13.16 3.39
CA GLN A 120 10.77 13.55 2.71
C GLN A 120 10.60 14.73 1.75
N GLY A 121 9.38 15.20 1.52
CA GLY A 121 9.09 16.28 0.57
C GLY A 121 9.27 15.84 -0.89
N GLU A 122 9.17 14.54 -1.17
CA GLU A 122 9.22 14.00 -2.52
C GLU A 122 7.91 14.27 -3.28
N VAL A 123 8.03 14.48 -4.59
CA VAL A 123 6.88 14.54 -5.48
C VAL A 123 6.35 13.12 -5.70
N ILE A 124 5.06 12.92 -5.49
CA ILE A 124 4.40 11.63 -5.67
C ILE A 124 3.72 11.60 -7.05
N ASP A 125 4.25 10.75 -7.94
CA ASP A 125 3.60 10.34 -9.18
C ASP A 125 3.14 8.88 -9.05
N ILE A 126 1.83 8.69 -8.89
CA ILE A 126 1.21 7.38 -8.66
C ILE A 126 1.44 6.45 -9.86
N ALA A 127 1.31 6.95 -11.08
CA ALA A 127 1.42 6.11 -12.28
C ALA A 127 2.86 5.61 -12.45
N HIS A 128 3.83 6.50 -12.24
CA HIS A 128 5.24 6.14 -12.25
C HIS A 128 5.58 5.14 -11.14
N LEU A 129 5.13 5.37 -9.90
CA LEU A 129 5.41 4.46 -8.78
C LEU A 129 4.81 3.07 -8.99
N LEU A 130 3.59 2.96 -9.52
CA LEU A 130 2.98 1.67 -9.86
C LEU A 130 3.78 0.93 -10.91
N ALA A 131 4.15 1.61 -12.02
CA ALA A 131 4.91 1.00 -13.10
C ALA A 131 6.31 0.54 -12.63
N TRP A 132 6.97 1.37 -11.83
CA TRP A 132 8.28 1.04 -11.27
C TRP A 132 8.23 -0.17 -10.33
N LEU A 133 7.23 -0.27 -9.44
CA LEU A 133 7.08 -1.43 -8.56
C LEU A 133 6.70 -2.70 -9.33
N GLU A 134 5.85 -2.59 -10.34
CA GLU A 134 5.48 -3.70 -11.24
C GLU A 134 6.72 -4.26 -11.95
N GLU A 135 7.55 -3.39 -12.53
CA GLU A 135 8.82 -3.77 -13.16
C GLU A 135 9.81 -4.34 -12.14
N PHE A 136 9.91 -3.73 -10.95
CA PHE A 136 10.78 -4.20 -9.88
C PHE A 136 10.45 -5.64 -9.48
N VAL A 137 9.17 -5.94 -9.25
CA VAL A 137 8.73 -7.30 -8.90
C VAL A 137 9.01 -8.26 -10.05
N ALA A 138 8.70 -7.88 -11.30
CA ALA A 138 8.90 -8.73 -12.46
C ALA A 138 10.37 -9.09 -12.74
N THR A 139 11.30 -8.18 -12.40
CA THR A 139 12.73 -8.34 -12.72
C THR A 139 13.56 -8.88 -11.57
N ARG A 140 13.14 -8.67 -10.32
CA ARG A 140 13.94 -8.99 -9.14
C ARG A 140 13.33 -10.03 -8.21
N ALA A 141 12.09 -10.47 -8.41
CA ALA A 141 11.47 -11.45 -7.49
C ALA A 141 12.32 -12.72 -7.29
N ASP A 142 13.04 -13.18 -8.30
CA ASP A 142 13.91 -14.36 -8.22
C ASP A 142 15.09 -14.18 -7.24
N GLU A 143 15.51 -12.94 -6.98
CA GLU A 143 16.55 -12.63 -5.98
C GLU A 143 16.05 -12.86 -4.54
N TYR A 144 14.74 -13.02 -4.36
CA TYR A 144 14.07 -13.15 -3.07
C TYR A 144 13.40 -14.53 -2.87
N ALA A 145 13.61 -15.46 -3.80
CA ALA A 145 13.01 -16.81 -3.77
C ALA A 145 13.56 -17.71 -2.66
#